data_AF-A0A1V6S0W9-F1
#
_entry.id   AF-A0A1V6S0W9-F1
#
_cell.length_a   1.000
_cell.length_b   1.000
_cell.length_c   1.000
_cell.angle_alpha   90.00
_cell.angle_beta   90.00
_cell.angle_gamma   90.00
#
_symmetry.space_group_name_H-M   'P 1'
#
loop_
_entity.id
_entity.type
_entity.pdbx_description
1 polymer ?
#
loop_
_entity_poly.entity_id
_entity_poly.type
_entity_poly.pdbx_seq_one_letter_code
_entity_poly.pdbx_strand_id
1 'polypeptide(L)'
;MEPAVVQLARPLTSLARNGGTQHASIHNDRVALTYMQHWSSFLQETRTFFLSVHITHQVPIKDESEIYVVGSELGLSGRFVRNLCDPVMQALMPLDQMSSVRFADIQALTPSGRTVPDVTFGLVNPSFPRSTTGLYMVGEFETPWTVDVDEMRINCPNPAPRLETLIGQVVGQMRMARVRYAFLTTYDFTVFVKRANDFSFLLSEPFGYDSQSPPLREMFVGFCLMAMADPKYSESHPDIETRLRGAPAPRVSHRVNNHHPRELPPLSTPRPITSTSVVVECGADMPVVADCVQQVSLSDSPDKAVWLADIRGTRRVLKCWSFEVDSL
;
A
#
# COMPACT_ATOMS: atom_id res chain seq x y z
N MET A 1 -5.99 -31.67 19.81
CA MET A 1 -4.61 -31.15 19.73
C MET A 1 -3.94 -31.76 18.52
N GLU A 2 -3.04 -31.04 17.88
CA GLU A 2 -2.25 -31.51 16.73
C GLU A 2 -0.87 -30.83 16.68
N PRO A 3 0.12 -31.34 15.92
CA PRO A 3 1.42 -30.69 15.83
C PRO A 3 1.29 -29.27 15.27
N ALA A 4 1.94 -28.29 15.88
CA ALA A 4 1.79 -26.89 15.45
C ALA A 4 2.25 -26.67 14.00
N VAL A 5 3.26 -27.40 13.54
CA VAL A 5 3.70 -27.40 12.14
C VAL A 5 2.59 -27.84 11.16
N VAL A 6 1.72 -28.76 11.56
CA VAL A 6 0.56 -29.17 10.73
C VAL A 6 -0.45 -28.04 10.63
N GLN A 7 -0.73 -27.36 11.75
CA GLN A 7 -1.63 -26.20 11.77
C GLN A 7 -1.06 -25.01 10.96
N LEU A 8 0.25 -24.78 10.99
CA LEU A 8 0.94 -23.74 10.22
C LEU A 8 1.01 -24.07 8.72
N ALA A 9 1.06 -25.34 8.35
CA ALA A 9 1.13 -25.74 6.94
C ALA A 9 -0.21 -25.55 6.19
N ARG A 10 -1.33 -25.37 6.91
CA ARG A 10 -2.65 -25.22 6.29
C ARG A 10 -2.86 -23.82 5.67
N PRO A 11 -3.56 -23.75 4.53
CA PRO A 11 -4.00 -22.47 3.97
C PRO A 11 -5.00 -21.75 4.88
N LEU A 12 -5.26 -20.48 4.63
CA LEU A 12 -6.36 -19.77 5.29
C LEU A 12 -7.71 -20.22 4.70
N THR A 13 -8.77 -20.16 5.51
CA THR A 13 -10.13 -20.43 5.04
C THR A 13 -10.56 -19.35 4.06
N SER A 14 -11.16 -19.71 2.92
CA SER A 14 -11.72 -18.73 1.99
C SER A 14 -12.88 -17.96 2.62
N LEU A 15 -13.00 -16.67 2.34
CA LEU A 15 -14.13 -15.84 2.80
C LEU A 15 -15.12 -15.66 1.66
N ALA A 16 -16.40 -15.85 1.95
CA ALA A 16 -17.46 -15.50 1.01
C ALA A 16 -17.71 -13.99 1.08
N ARG A 17 -17.88 -13.34 -0.08
CA ARG A 17 -18.23 -11.92 -0.15
C ARG A 17 -19.72 -11.75 -0.43
N ASN A 18 -20.38 -10.84 0.28
CA ASN A 18 -21.71 -10.36 -0.10
C ASN A 18 -21.81 -8.84 0.12
N GLY A 19 -21.93 -8.09 -0.97
CA GLY A 19 -21.83 -6.62 -0.93
C GLY A 19 -20.40 -6.15 -0.68
N GLY A 20 -20.24 -5.09 0.12
CA GLY A 20 -18.94 -4.50 0.44
C GLY A 20 -19.02 -3.00 0.61
N THR A 21 -18.10 -2.44 1.39
CA THR A 21 -17.78 -1.01 1.34
C THR A 21 -17.46 -0.60 -0.10
N GLN A 22 -17.94 0.57 -0.53
CA GLN A 22 -17.78 1.02 -1.92
C GLN A 22 -16.53 1.86 -2.15
N HIS A 23 -15.88 2.29 -1.07
CA HIS A 23 -14.76 3.20 -1.10
C HIS A 23 -13.61 2.56 -0.34
N ALA A 24 -12.42 2.65 -0.93
CA ALA A 24 -11.18 2.27 -0.28
C ALA A 24 -10.88 3.22 0.88
N SER A 25 -10.08 2.75 1.82
CA SER A 25 -9.48 3.57 2.85
C SER A 25 -8.41 4.46 2.19
N ILE A 26 -8.78 5.69 1.80
CA ILE A 26 -7.87 6.59 1.09
C ILE A 26 -7.14 7.49 2.08
N HIS A 27 -5.84 7.28 2.21
CA HIS A 27 -4.94 8.21 2.89
C HIS A 27 -4.20 9.09 1.88
N ASN A 28 -3.87 10.32 2.30
CA ASN A 28 -3.10 11.26 1.47
C ASN A 28 -1.58 10.98 1.49
N ASP A 29 -1.13 9.99 2.23
CA ASP A 29 0.28 9.63 2.32
C ASP A 29 0.72 8.90 1.05
N ARG A 30 1.97 9.16 0.65
CA ARG A 30 2.52 8.64 -0.61
C ARG A 30 4.01 8.39 -0.43
N VAL A 31 4.46 7.25 -0.94
CA VAL A 31 5.88 6.96 -1.17
C VAL A 31 6.07 6.79 -2.67
N ALA A 32 7.01 7.50 -3.27
CA ALA A 32 7.29 7.39 -4.69
C ALA A 32 7.83 5.99 -5.04
N LEU A 33 7.41 5.46 -6.19
CA LEU A 33 7.86 4.15 -6.68
C LEU A 33 9.39 4.00 -6.74
N THR A 34 10.12 5.10 -6.96
CA THR A 34 11.59 5.12 -6.99
C THR A 34 12.24 4.67 -5.68
N TYR A 35 11.51 4.73 -4.57
CA TYR A 35 11.97 4.28 -3.25
C TYR A 35 11.53 2.85 -2.92
N MET A 36 10.82 2.18 -3.81
CA MET A 36 10.34 0.82 -3.63
C MET A 36 11.16 -0.16 -4.47
N GLN A 37 11.52 -1.29 -3.88
CA GLN A 37 12.30 -2.33 -4.55
C GLN A 37 11.75 -3.71 -4.19
N HIS A 38 11.91 -4.66 -5.09
CA HIS A 38 11.53 -6.04 -4.83
C HIS A 38 12.46 -6.66 -3.76
N TRP A 39 11.86 -7.27 -2.74
CA TRP A 39 12.57 -7.98 -1.67
C TRP A 39 12.91 -9.41 -2.10
N SER A 40 13.90 -9.55 -2.99
CA SER A 40 14.25 -10.83 -3.60
C SER A 40 14.66 -11.93 -2.62
N SER A 41 15.18 -11.58 -1.45
CA SER A 41 15.60 -12.51 -0.40
C SER A 41 14.50 -12.85 0.63
N PHE A 42 13.29 -12.29 0.50
CA PHE A 42 12.22 -12.42 1.50
C PHE A 42 11.92 -13.88 1.89
N LEU A 43 11.69 -14.76 0.90
CA LEU A 43 11.36 -16.17 1.15
C LEU A 43 12.51 -16.91 1.83
N GLN A 44 13.75 -16.60 1.47
CA GLN A 44 14.93 -17.20 2.09
C GLN A 44 15.09 -16.72 3.55
N GLU A 45 14.96 -15.42 3.80
CA GLU A 45 15.06 -14.84 5.14
C GLU A 45 13.97 -15.40 6.06
N THR A 46 12.70 -15.35 5.65
CA THR A 46 11.58 -15.87 6.45
C THR A 46 11.71 -17.35 6.73
N ARG A 47 12.08 -18.16 5.74
CA ARG A 47 12.34 -19.58 5.94
C ARG A 47 13.50 -19.84 6.90
N THR A 48 14.56 -19.04 6.83
CA THR A 48 15.70 -19.16 7.75
C THR A 48 15.27 -18.91 9.20
N PHE A 49 14.47 -17.87 9.44
CA PHE A 49 13.91 -17.59 10.76
C PHE A 49 12.90 -18.66 11.21
N PHE A 50 12.04 -19.14 10.32
CA PHE A 50 11.10 -20.23 10.64
C PHE A 50 11.83 -21.50 11.06
N LEU A 51 12.90 -21.88 10.35
CA LEU A 51 13.67 -23.09 10.66
C LEU A 51 14.63 -22.92 11.84
N SER A 52 14.90 -21.69 12.30
CA SER A 52 15.77 -21.47 13.47
C SER A 52 15.07 -21.83 14.78
N VAL A 53 13.73 -21.91 14.78
CA VAL A 53 12.93 -22.31 15.93
C VAL A 53 12.43 -23.76 15.77
N HIS A 54 12.57 -24.56 16.83
CA HIS A 54 12.13 -25.96 16.82
C HIS A 54 10.69 -26.08 17.32
N ILE A 55 9.73 -25.77 16.45
CA ILE A 55 8.29 -25.88 16.75
C ILE A 55 7.88 -27.36 16.71
N THR A 56 7.90 -28.02 17.88
CA THR A 56 7.60 -29.46 18.01
C THR A 56 6.42 -29.77 18.92
N HIS A 57 5.86 -28.74 19.57
CA HIS A 57 4.72 -28.88 20.47
C HIS A 57 3.39 -29.04 19.72
N GLN A 58 2.35 -29.33 20.50
CA GLN A 58 0.99 -29.48 20.04
C GLN A 58 0.19 -28.19 20.29
N VAL A 59 -0.73 -27.87 19.39
CA VAL A 59 -1.69 -26.75 19.51
C VAL A 59 -3.13 -27.25 19.40
N PRO A 60 -4.14 -26.49 19.87
CA PRO A 60 -5.53 -26.81 19.63
C PRO A 60 -5.81 -26.94 18.13
N ILE A 61 -6.62 -27.93 17.74
CA ILE A 61 -7.05 -28.04 16.35
C ILE A 61 -7.98 -26.88 16.09
N LYS A 62 -7.72 -26.14 15.03
CA LYS A 62 -8.59 -25.06 14.62
C LYS A 62 -9.67 -25.56 13.70
N ASP A 63 -10.91 -25.17 13.99
CA ASP A 63 -12.02 -25.38 13.10
C ASP A 63 -11.91 -24.44 11.89
N GLU A 64 -11.67 -25.03 10.71
CA GLU A 64 -11.59 -24.33 9.42
C GLU A 64 -12.86 -24.53 8.58
N SER A 65 -13.92 -25.13 9.15
CA SER A 65 -15.20 -25.36 8.47
C SER A 65 -16.15 -24.15 8.48
N GLU A 66 -15.75 -23.06 9.14
CA GLU A 66 -16.55 -21.85 9.24
C GLU A 66 -16.79 -21.21 7.86
N ILE A 67 -18.06 -21.11 7.48
CA ILE A 67 -18.50 -20.33 6.32
C ILE A 67 -18.83 -18.92 6.82
N TYR A 68 -17.94 -17.96 6.56
CA TYR A 68 -18.15 -16.57 6.93
C TYR A 68 -18.35 -15.70 5.70
N VAL A 69 -19.38 -14.84 5.76
CA VAL A 69 -19.68 -13.86 4.72
C VAL A 69 -19.22 -12.49 5.19
N VAL A 70 -18.28 -11.88 4.46
CA VAL A 70 -17.69 -10.58 4.78
C VAL A 70 -18.26 -9.46 3.89
N GLY A 71 -18.44 -8.27 4.48
CA GLY A 71 -18.92 -7.08 3.79
C GLY A 71 -18.24 -5.77 4.22
N SER A 72 -17.25 -5.83 5.11
CA SER A 72 -16.48 -4.66 5.56
C SER A 72 -15.07 -5.05 5.99
N GLU A 73 -14.18 -4.07 6.05
CA GLU A 73 -12.81 -4.20 6.54
C GLU A 73 -12.76 -4.75 7.97
N LEU A 74 -13.66 -4.31 8.86
CA LEU A 74 -13.75 -4.82 10.25
C LEU A 74 -14.06 -6.33 10.31
N GLY A 75 -14.94 -6.83 9.43
CA GLY A 75 -15.23 -8.26 9.35
C GLY A 75 -14.04 -9.05 8.81
N LEU A 76 -13.32 -8.44 7.86
CA LEU A 76 -12.13 -9.01 7.23
C LEU A 76 -10.96 -9.10 8.22
N SER A 77 -10.65 -8.01 8.94
CA SER A 77 -9.58 -7.97 9.94
C SER A 77 -9.83 -8.97 11.07
N GLY A 78 -11.07 -9.05 11.56
CA GLY A 78 -11.45 -10.05 12.57
C GLY A 78 -11.24 -11.49 12.09
N ARG A 79 -11.50 -11.78 10.81
CA ARG A 79 -11.23 -13.11 10.23
C ARG A 79 -9.76 -13.31 9.91
N PHE A 80 -9.00 -12.29 9.55
CA PHE A 80 -7.54 -12.41 9.41
C PHE A 80 -6.88 -12.74 10.76
N VAL A 81 -7.25 -12.03 11.83
CA VAL A 81 -6.74 -12.29 13.18
C VAL A 81 -7.08 -13.73 13.59
N ARG A 82 -8.37 -14.10 13.46
CA ARG A 82 -8.81 -15.46 13.76
C ARG A 82 -8.06 -16.47 12.91
N ASN A 83 -7.98 -16.31 11.58
CA ASN A 83 -7.54 -17.32 10.61
C ASN A 83 -6.02 -17.46 10.50
N LEU A 84 -5.28 -16.38 10.73
CA LEU A 84 -3.83 -16.32 10.57
C LEU A 84 -3.12 -15.99 11.89
N CYS A 85 -3.46 -14.87 12.54
CA CYS A 85 -2.73 -14.42 13.73
C CYS A 85 -2.84 -15.41 14.88
N ASP A 86 -4.03 -15.94 15.18
CA ASP A 86 -4.23 -16.87 16.29
C ASP A 86 -3.42 -18.17 16.14
N PRO A 87 -3.44 -18.90 15.01
CA PRO A 87 -2.57 -20.06 14.81
C PRO A 87 -1.09 -19.74 14.91
N VAL A 88 -0.66 -18.61 14.33
CA VAL A 88 0.73 -18.16 14.39
C VAL A 88 1.12 -17.92 15.85
N MET A 89 0.25 -17.28 16.64
CA MET A 89 0.51 -17.04 18.06
C MET A 89 0.47 -18.31 18.89
N GLN A 90 -0.43 -19.25 18.63
CA GLN A 90 -0.46 -20.54 19.31
C GLN A 90 0.83 -21.35 19.05
N ALA A 91 1.38 -21.26 17.84
CA ALA A 91 2.65 -21.87 17.52
C ALA A 91 3.83 -21.13 18.17
N LEU A 92 3.82 -19.81 18.25
CA LEU A 92 4.91 -19.02 18.83
C LEU A 92 4.92 -19.00 20.35
N MET A 93 3.75 -18.98 21.01
CA MET A 93 3.61 -18.70 22.46
C MET A 93 4.47 -19.58 23.38
N PRO A 94 4.68 -20.88 23.12
CA PRO A 94 5.52 -21.73 23.97
C PRO A 94 7.02 -21.51 23.79
N LEU A 95 7.46 -20.75 22.78
CA LEU A 95 8.86 -20.46 22.55
C LEU A 95 9.37 -19.42 23.56
N ASP A 96 10.68 -19.45 23.82
CA ASP A 96 11.34 -18.47 24.67
C ASP A 96 11.10 -17.05 24.14
N GLN A 97 10.87 -16.10 25.06
CA GLN A 97 10.59 -14.68 24.78
C GLN A 97 9.27 -14.38 24.05
N MET A 98 8.46 -15.39 23.69
CA MET A 98 7.16 -15.20 23.00
C MET A 98 5.97 -15.09 23.96
N SER A 99 6.17 -15.37 25.25
CA SER A 99 5.10 -15.43 26.25
C SER A 99 4.32 -14.11 26.39
N SER A 100 4.94 -12.96 26.11
CA SER A 100 4.36 -11.62 26.23
C SER A 100 4.15 -10.90 24.89
N VAL A 101 4.42 -11.58 23.76
CA VAL A 101 4.29 -11.00 22.42
C VAL A 101 2.97 -11.41 21.81
N ARG A 102 2.18 -10.49 21.26
CA ARG A 102 0.88 -10.79 20.64
C ARG A 102 0.63 -9.90 19.43
N PHE A 103 -0.31 -10.32 18.59
CA PHE A 103 -1.03 -9.38 17.75
C PHE A 103 -2.07 -8.61 18.57
N ALA A 104 -2.24 -7.32 18.30
CA ALA A 104 -3.21 -6.47 18.99
C ALA A 104 -3.59 -5.24 18.17
N ASP A 105 -4.75 -4.66 18.49
CA ASP A 105 -5.15 -3.34 18.01
C ASP A 105 -4.21 -2.27 18.62
N ILE A 106 -3.76 -1.31 17.80
CA ILE A 106 -2.87 -0.25 18.29
C ILE A 106 -3.51 0.59 19.41
N GLN A 107 -4.84 0.73 19.42
CA GLN A 107 -5.58 1.46 20.45
C GLN A 107 -5.48 0.80 21.84
N ALA A 108 -5.15 -0.50 21.90
CA ALA A 108 -4.85 -1.16 23.16
C ALA A 108 -3.51 -0.68 23.76
N LEU A 109 -2.59 -0.19 22.91
CA LEU A 109 -1.22 0.16 23.27
C LEU A 109 -0.97 1.65 23.37
N THR A 110 -1.67 2.49 22.59
CA THR A 110 -1.55 3.94 22.67
C THR A 110 -2.87 4.60 22.32
N PRO A 111 -3.29 5.67 23.04
CA PRO A 111 -4.39 6.50 22.59
C PRO A 111 -4.03 7.12 21.22
N SER A 112 -4.85 6.79 20.23
CA SER A 112 -4.89 7.19 18.82
C SER A 112 -4.01 8.36 18.36
N GLY A 113 -3.20 8.13 17.33
CA GLY A 113 -2.68 9.15 16.41
C GLY A 113 -3.59 9.35 15.19
N ARG A 114 -3.20 10.22 14.24
CA ARG A 114 -3.93 10.43 12.96
C ARG A 114 -3.82 9.22 12.01
N THR A 115 -2.74 8.46 12.11
CA THR A 115 -2.51 7.23 11.36
C THR A 115 -2.51 6.08 12.36
N VAL A 116 -3.37 5.10 12.14
CA VAL A 116 -3.67 4.04 13.11
C VAL A 116 -3.55 2.72 12.34
N PRO A 117 -2.48 1.93 12.54
CA PRO A 117 -2.40 0.61 11.94
C PRO A 117 -3.52 -0.27 12.48
N ASP A 118 -4.14 -1.03 11.60
CA ASP A 118 -5.26 -1.88 11.97
C ASP A 118 -4.86 -3.02 12.90
N VAL A 119 -3.65 -3.54 12.72
CA VAL A 119 -3.08 -4.57 13.59
C VAL A 119 -1.62 -4.29 13.87
N THR A 120 -1.18 -4.64 15.06
CA THR A 120 0.20 -4.53 15.49
C THR A 120 0.69 -5.85 16.04
N PHE A 121 2.00 -6.07 15.99
CA PHE A 121 2.67 -7.20 16.62
C PHE A 121 3.78 -6.68 17.52
N GLY A 122 3.77 -7.11 18.77
CA GLY A 122 4.72 -6.62 19.76
C GLY A 122 4.46 -7.12 21.18
N LEU A 123 5.17 -6.53 22.14
CA LEU A 123 4.91 -6.73 23.56
C LEU A 123 3.57 -6.12 23.93
N VAL A 124 2.58 -6.98 24.16
CA VAL A 124 1.24 -6.58 24.56
C VAL A 124 0.99 -7.20 25.93
N ASN A 125 1.15 -6.39 26.98
CA ASN A 125 0.85 -6.79 28.34
C ASN A 125 -0.06 -5.72 28.97
N PRO A 126 -1.26 -6.08 29.46
CA PRO A 126 -2.16 -5.17 30.14
C PRO A 126 -1.53 -4.48 31.36
N SER A 127 -0.50 -5.09 31.95
CA SER A 127 0.23 -4.57 33.11
C SER A 127 1.33 -3.57 32.76
N PHE A 128 1.69 -3.41 31.48
CA PHE A 128 2.66 -2.40 31.06
C PHE A 128 1.98 -1.07 30.74
N PRO A 129 2.65 0.07 30.98
CA PRO A 129 2.15 1.35 30.53
C PRO A 129 1.99 1.36 29.01
N ARG A 130 0.90 1.97 28.55
CA ARG A 130 0.61 2.21 27.14
C ARG A 130 1.80 2.88 26.45
N SER A 131 2.43 2.19 25.51
CA SER A 131 3.62 2.65 24.79
C SER A 131 3.80 1.92 23.46
N THR A 132 4.33 2.62 22.45
CA THR A 132 4.73 2.05 21.16
C THR A 132 6.14 1.44 21.19
N THR A 133 6.90 1.59 22.28
CA THR A 133 8.26 1.05 22.40
C THR A 133 8.29 -0.47 22.25
N GLY A 134 7.25 -1.17 22.69
CA GLY A 134 7.13 -2.63 22.60
C GLY A 134 6.74 -3.17 21.22
N LEU A 135 6.47 -2.31 20.23
CA LEU A 135 6.05 -2.74 18.90
C LEU A 135 7.21 -3.26 18.05
N TYR A 136 6.97 -4.32 17.28
CA TYR A 136 7.95 -4.92 16.36
C TYR A 136 7.52 -4.80 14.90
N MET A 137 6.22 -4.78 14.64
CA MET A 137 5.65 -4.72 13.31
C MET A 137 4.24 -4.11 13.35
N VAL A 138 3.83 -3.50 12.25
CA VAL A 138 2.46 -3.03 12.01
C VAL A 138 1.85 -3.73 10.79
N GLY A 139 0.53 -3.80 10.71
CA GLY A 139 -0.19 -4.42 9.59
C GLY A 139 -1.38 -3.58 9.21
N GLU A 140 -1.61 -3.51 7.90
CA GLU A 140 -2.72 -2.77 7.31
C GLU A 140 -3.65 -3.67 6.52
N PHE A 141 -4.95 -3.48 6.70
CA PHE A 141 -5.99 -4.15 5.93
C PHE A 141 -6.53 -3.24 4.85
N GLU A 142 -6.73 -3.83 3.70
CA GLU A 142 -7.57 -3.29 2.65
C GLU A 142 -8.66 -4.31 2.33
N THR A 143 -9.69 -3.88 1.62
CA THR A 143 -10.71 -4.83 1.16
C THR A 143 -10.40 -5.34 -0.24
N PRO A 144 -10.53 -6.66 -0.52
CA PRO A 144 -10.16 -7.25 -1.81
C PRO A 144 -11.06 -6.79 -2.95
N TRP A 145 -12.18 -6.13 -2.64
CA TRP A 145 -13.07 -5.52 -3.63
C TRP A 145 -12.81 -4.04 -3.91
N THR A 146 -11.92 -3.42 -3.13
CA THR A 146 -11.45 -2.06 -3.39
C THR A 146 -10.03 -2.06 -3.92
N VAL A 147 -9.20 -3.05 -3.56
CA VAL A 147 -7.78 -3.16 -3.94
C VAL A 147 -7.52 -4.49 -4.64
N ASP A 148 -7.01 -4.42 -5.88
CA ASP A 148 -6.62 -5.58 -6.68
C ASP A 148 -5.16 -5.99 -6.39
N VAL A 149 -4.80 -7.26 -6.61
CA VAL A 149 -3.43 -7.76 -6.48
C VAL A 149 -2.44 -7.00 -7.38
N ASP A 150 -2.86 -6.58 -8.57
CA ASP A 150 -1.99 -5.83 -9.48
C ASP A 150 -1.67 -4.41 -8.96
N GLU A 151 -2.51 -3.86 -8.08
CA GLU A 151 -2.26 -2.60 -7.38
C GLU A 151 -1.27 -2.75 -6.21
N MET A 152 -0.92 -3.99 -5.84
CA MET A 152 0.01 -4.33 -4.76
C MET A 152 1.41 -4.75 -5.27
N ARG A 153 1.66 -4.72 -6.59
CA ARG A 153 2.91 -5.20 -7.24
C ARG A 153 3.81 -4.05 -7.70
N ILE A 154 5.11 -4.12 -7.40
CA ILE A 154 6.11 -3.14 -7.86
C ILE A 154 6.34 -3.21 -9.37
N ASN A 155 6.46 -4.41 -9.93
CA ASN A 155 6.89 -4.62 -11.32
C ASN A 155 5.73 -4.75 -12.31
N CYS A 156 4.61 -4.07 -12.06
CA CYS A 156 3.51 -4.04 -13.02
C CYS A 156 3.90 -3.21 -14.26
N PRO A 157 3.63 -3.69 -15.50
CA PRO A 157 3.95 -2.97 -16.74
C PRO A 157 3.34 -1.56 -16.83
N ASN A 158 2.27 -1.32 -16.06
CA ASN A 158 1.64 -0.02 -15.89
C ASN A 158 1.40 0.17 -14.37
N PRO A 159 2.39 0.70 -13.62
CA PRO A 159 2.30 0.73 -12.17
C PRO A 159 1.12 1.62 -11.77
N ALA A 160 0.15 1.04 -11.07
CA ALA A 160 -0.98 1.79 -10.59
C ALA A 160 -0.48 2.87 -9.61
N PRO A 161 -0.90 4.15 -9.75
CA PRO A 161 -0.58 5.19 -8.76
C PRO A 161 -1.07 4.83 -7.34
N ARG A 162 -1.93 3.82 -7.25
CA ARG A 162 -2.45 3.21 -6.02
C ARG A 162 -1.37 2.61 -5.12
N LEU A 163 -0.34 1.97 -5.67
CA LEU A 163 0.70 1.34 -4.84
C LEU A 163 1.44 2.38 -3.98
N GLU A 164 1.72 3.55 -4.56
CA GLU A 164 2.38 4.65 -3.86
C GLU A 164 1.59 5.12 -2.65
N THR A 165 0.25 5.17 -2.77
CA THR A 165 -0.63 5.56 -1.67
C THR A 165 -0.76 4.47 -0.61
N LEU A 166 -0.91 3.21 -1.03
CA LEU A 166 -1.02 2.05 -0.13
C LEU A 166 0.25 1.92 0.72
N ILE A 167 1.42 1.99 0.10
CA ILE A 167 2.70 1.93 0.81
C ILE A 167 2.97 3.22 1.57
N GLY A 168 2.50 4.37 1.09
CA GLY A 168 2.55 5.63 1.83
C GLY A 168 1.90 5.54 3.20
N GLN A 169 0.70 4.97 3.26
CA GLN A 169 -0.06 4.71 4.48
C GLN A 169 0.69 3.76 5.44
N VAL A 170 1.14 2.61 4.93
CA VAL A 170 1.95 1.64 5.69
C VAL A 170 3.21 2.29 6.25
N VAL A 171 3.93 3.07 5.44
CA VAL A 171 5.17 3.76 5.87
C VAL A 171 4.88 4.84 6.92
N GLY A 172 3.76 5.55 6.82
CA GLY A 172 3.29 6.47 7.85
C GLY A 172 3.11 5.77 9.20
N GLN A 173 2.54 4.56 9.20
CA GLN A 173 2.38 3.73 10.40
C GLN A 173 3.72 3.21 10.93
N MET A 174 4.61 2.75 10.05
CA MET A 174 5.96 2.32 10.41
C MET A 174 6.74 3.45 11.10
N ARG A 175 6.64 4.68 10.57
CA ARG A 175 7.24 5.88 11.18
C ARG A 175 6.66 6.14 12.57
N MET A 176 5.33 6.13 12.70
CA MET A 176 4.63 6.38 13.97
C MET A 176 5.02 5.35 15.04
N ALA A 177 5.09 4.07 14.68
CA ALA A 177 5.48 2.98 15.57
C ALA A 177 7.01 2.81 15.73
N ARG A 178 7.82 3.54 14.95
CA ARG A 178 9.29 3.41 14.84
C ARG A 178 9.73 1.97 14.56
N VAL A 179 9.02 1.28 13.68
CA VAL A 179 9.27 -0.12 13.32
C VAL A 179 9.85 -0.27 11.93
N ARG A 180 10.61 -1.35 11.74
CA ARG A 180 11.26 -1.69 10.46
C ARG A 180 10.39 -2.53 9.54
N TYR A 181 9.42 -3.24 10.09
CA TYR A 181 8.64 -4.24 9.37
C TYR A 181 7.16 -3.91 9.39
N ALA A 182 6.51 -4.17 8.26
CA ALA A 182 5.06 -4.08 8.14
C ALA A 182 4.53 -5.09 7.13
N PHE A 183 3.21 -5.23 7.06
CA PHE A 183 2.54 -5.92 5.96
C PHE A 183 1.28 -5.19 5.54
N LEU A 184 0.90 -5.38 4.28
CA LEU A 184 -0.37 -4.93 3.71
C LEU A 184 -1.13 -6.17 3.24
N THR A 185 -2.40 -6.30 3.62
CA THR A 185 -3.19 -7.47 3.22
C THR A 185 -4.61 -7.11 2.83
N THR A 186 -5.11 -7.76 1.79
CA THR A 186 -6.53 -7.76 1.43
C THR A 186 -7.25 -9.02 1.91
N TYR A 187 -6.64 -9.76 2.86
CA TYR A 187 -6.92 -11.16 3.15
C TYR A 187 -6.54 -12.09 2.00
N ASP A 188 -7.05 -11.83 0.79
CA ASP A 188 -6.80 -12.63 -0.41
C ASP A 188 -5.31 -12.64 -0.79
N PHE A 189 -4.67 -11.48 -0.69
CA PHE A 189 -3.23 -11.32 -0.93
C PHE A 189 -2.56 -10.54 0.19
N THR A 190 -1.32 -10.92 0.52
CA THR A 190 -0.48 -10.22 1.50
C THR A 190 0.86 -9.86 0.91
N VAL A 191 1.27 -8.61 1.08
CA VAL A 191 2.61 -8.10 0.76
C VAL A 191 3.33 -7.75 2.05
N PHE A 192 4.56 -8.25 2.18
CA PHE A 192 5.43 -7.93 3.31
C PHE A 192 6.35 -6.76 2.96
N VAL A 193 6.53 -5.86 3.91
CA VAL A 193 7.26 -4.60 3.73
C VAL A 193 8.39 -4.51 4.75
N LYS A 194 9.60 -4.21 4.28
CA LYS A 194 10.76 -3.90 5.12
C LYS A 194 11.30 -2.54 4.76
N ARG A 195 11.49 -1.70 5.77
CA ARG A 195 12.20 -0.44 5.63
C ARG A 195 13.70 -0.69 5.73
N ALA A 196 14.41 -0.67 4.59
CA ALA A 196 15.85 -0.89 4.55
C ALA A 196 16.64 0.37 4.92
N ASN A 197 16.16 1.53 4.49
CA ASN A 197 16.70 2.83 4.90
C ASN A 197 15.62 3.93 4.75
N ASP A 198 16.02 5.20 4.85
CA ASP A 198 15.11 6.34 4.83
C ASP A 198 14.35 6.47 3.51
N PHE A 199 14.96 6.03 2.40
CA PHE A 199 14.48 6.15 1.03
C PHE A 199 14.46 4.77 0.32
N SER A 200 14.33 3.68 1.07
CA SER A 200 14.32 2.33 0.51
C SER A 200 13.39 1.42 1.29
N PHE A 201 12.36 0.94 0.58
CA PHE A 201 11.36 0.00 1.07
C PHE A 201 11.40 -1.24 0.19
N LEU A 202 11.63 -2.39 0.82
CA LEU A 202 11.64 -3.68 0.16
C LEU A 202 10.26 -4.31 0.31
N LEU A 203 9.61 -4.65 -0.80
CA LEU A 203 8.32 -5.32 -0.82
C LEU A 203 8.48 -6.73 -1.36
N SER A 204 7.87 -7.71 -0.72
CA SER A 204 7.72 -9.03 -1.30
C SER A 204 6.77 -9.01 -2.50
N GLU A 205 6.78 -10.08 -3.30
CA GLU A 205 5.61 -10.37 -4.15
C GLU A 205 4.35 -10.56 -3.29
N PRO A 206 3.14 -10.32 -3.83
CA PRO A 206 1.90 -10.64 -3.14
C PRO A 206 1.72 -12.16 -3.02
N PHE A 207 1.47 -12.64 -1.79
CA PHE A 207 1.18 -14.04 -1.50
C PHE A 207 -0.31 -14.27 -1.28
N GLY A 208 -0.87 -15.25 -1.98
CA GLY A 208 -2.26 -15.67 -1.79
C GLY A 208 -2.52 -16.26 -0.41
N TYR A 209 -3.74 -16.11 0.09
CA TYR A 209 -4.21 -16.72 1.34
C TYR A 209 -4.09 -18.26 1.35
N ASP A 210 -4.07 -18.86 0.16
CA ASP A 210 -3.99 -20.29 -0.13
C ASP A 210 -2.59 -20.77 -0.52
N SER A 211 -1.57 -19.88 -0.45
CA SER A 211 -0.17 -20.21 -0.77
C SER A 211 0.27 -21.49 -0.04
N GLN A 212 0.93 -22.40 -0.77
CA GLN A 212 1.39 -23.70 -0.26
C GLN A 212 2.92 -23.82 -0.18
N SER A 213 3.67 -22.88 -0.74
CA SER A 213 5.12 -23.02 -0.90
C SER A 213 5.86 -21.68 -0.84
N PRO A 214 6.10 -21.16 0.38
CA PRO A 214 5.63 -21.67 1.68
C PRO A 214 4.19 -21.26 2.02
N PRO A 215 3.54 -21.96 2.98
CA PRO A 215 2.28 -21.56 3.58
C PRO A 215 2.33 -20.17 4.22
N LEU A 216 1.24 -19.40 4.10
CA LEU A 216 1.20 -18.02 4.60
C LEU A 216 1.43 -17.94 6.12
N ARG A 217 0.91 -18.89 6.89
CA ARG A 217 1.14 -18.95 8.34
C ARG A 217 2.62 -19.22 8.68
N GLU A 218 3.31 -20.09 7.92
CA GLU A 218 4.75 -20.31 8.09
C GLU A 218 5.55 -19.04 7.77
N MET A 219 5.20 -18.33 6.69
CA MET A 219 5.80 -17.04 6.37
C MET A 219 5.65 -16.04 7.51
N PHE A 220 4.46 -15.95 8.11
CA PHE A 220 4.23 -15.06 9.24
C PHE A 220 5.01 -15.46 10.49
N VAL A 221 5.20 -16.74 10.78
CA VAL A 221 6.09 -17.17 11.88
C VAL A 221 7.52 -16.66 11.63
N GLY A 222 8.07 -16.91 10.45
CA GLY A 222 9.39 -16.42 10.06
C GLY A 222 9.50 -14.90 10.09
N PHE A 223 8.45 -14.19 9.62
CA PHE A 223 8.41 -12.73 9.59
C PHE A 223 8.30 -12.11 10.98
N CYS A 224 7.49 -12.68 11.88
CA CYS A 224 7.41 -12.26 13.28
C CYS A 224 8.77 -12.40 13.98
N LEU A 225 9.46 -13.52 13.79
CA LEU A 225 10.80 -13.76 14.34
C LEU A 225 11.84 -12.78 13.78
N MET A 226 11.77 -12.51 12.48
CA MET A 226 12.62 -11.50 11.82
C MET A 226 12.36 -10.09 12.38
N ALA A 227 11.09 -9.73 12.58
CA ALA A 227 10.71 -8.45 13.14
C ALA A 227 11.18 -8.30 14.59
N MET A 228 11.18 -9.37 15.38
CA MET A 228 11.71 -9.35 16.75
C MET A 228 13.22 -9.21 16.80
N ALA A 229 13.95 -9.73 15.81
CA ALA A 229 15.41 -9.67 15.78
C ALA A 229 15.94 -8.25 15.47
N ASP A 230 15.23 -7.47 14.65
CA ASP A 230 15.63 -6.10 14.25
C ASP A 230 14.43 -5.13 14.17
N PRO A 231 13.71 -4.91 15.28
CA PRO A 231 12.37 -4.32 15.24
C PRO A 231 12.35 -2.85 14.87
N LYS A 232 13.40 -2.11 15.22
CA LYS A 232 13.35 -0.65 15.27
C LYS A 232 13.98 -0.01 14.05
N TYR A 233 13.35 1.10 13.65
CA TYR A 233 13.89 2.00 12.66
C TYR A 233 13.57 3.44 13.05
N SER A 234 14.58 4.30 13.02
CA SER A 234 14.44 5.73 13.27
C SER A 234 14.94 6.49 12.04
N GLU A 235 14.11 7.41 11.57
CA GLU A 235 14.43 8.31 10.47
C GLU A 235 15.56 9.26 10.82
N SER A 236 16.48 9.49 9.88
CA SER A 236 17.62 10.39 10.13
C SER A 236 17.30 11.86 9.87
N HIS A 237 16.25 12.18 9.11
CA HIS A 237 15.87 13.56 8.78
C HIS A 237 14.38 13.85 9.09
N PRO A 238 14.05 15.07 9.56
CA PRO A 238 12.69 15.44 9.95
C PRO A 238 11.75 15.66 8.75
N ASP A 239 12.28 15.87 7.55
CA ASP A 239 11.54 16.15 6.31
C ASP A 239 11.36 14.91 5.41
N ILE A 240 11.67 13.72 5.93
CA ILE A 240 11.62 12.48 5.15
C ILE A 240 10.24 12.24 4.56
N GLU A 241 9.16 12.55 5.29
CA GLU A 241 7.81 12.39 4.77
C GLU A 241 7.59 13.16 3.46
N THR A 242 8.01 14.43 3.41
CA THR A 242 7.88 15.26 2.20
C THR A 242 8.73 14.69 1.06
N ARG A 243 9.97 14.31 1.37
CA ARG A 243 10.91 13.78 0.37
C ARG A 243 10.47 12.43 -0.20
N LEU A 244 9.86 11.58 0.62
CA LEU A 244 9.34 10.28 0.22
C LEU A 244 8.23 10.37 -0.82
N ARG A 245 7.48 11.48 -0.87
CA ARG A 245 6.44 11.69 -1.89
C ARG A 245 7.04 11.81 -3.31
N GLY A 246 8.36 12.01 -3.43
CA GLY A 246 9.09 12.19 -4.68
C GLY A 246 8.68 13.46 -5.42
N ALA A 247 9.16 13.62 -6.65
CA ALA A 247 8.65 14.67 -7.53
C ALA A 247 7.13 14.45 -7.76
N PRO A 248 6.33 15.52 -7.83
CA PRO A 248 4.93 15.39 -8.20
C PRO A 248 4.84 14.69 -9.56
N ALA A 249 4.02 13.63 -9.65
CA ALA A 249 3.82 12.94 -10.91
C ALA A 249 3.33 13.94 -11.97
N PRO A 250 3.87 13.91 -13.21
CA PRO A 250 3.31 14.70 -14.29
C PRO A 250 1.84 14.31 -14.47
N ARG A 251 0.91 15.23 -14.15
CA ARG A 251 -0.53 14.95 -14.21
C ARG A 251 -1.02 15.12 -15.64
N VAL A 252 -1.31 14.01 -16.32
CA VAL A 252 -2.16 14.01 -17.51
C VAL A 252 -3.62 14.10 -17.04
N SER A 253 -4.33 15.13 -17.47
CA SER A 253 -5.74 15.35 -17.13
C SER A 253 -6.63 14.22 -17.68
N HIS A 254 -7.25 13.43 -16.80
CA HIS A 254 -8.22 12.37 -17.14
C HIS A 254 -9.58 12.89 -17.68
N ARG A 255 -9.71 14.16 -18.06
CA ARG A 255 -10.99 14.69 -18.60
C ARG A 255 -11.26 14.39 -20.08
N VAL A 256 -10.47 13.54 -20.72
CA VAL A 256 -10.72 13.09 -22.10
C VAL A 256 -11.15 11.62 -22.09
N ASN A 257 -12.34 11.31 -21.58
CA ASN A 257 -12.89 9.96 -21.76
C ASN A 257 -14.42 9.93 -21.81
N ASN A 258 -15.03 10.88 -22.55
CA ASN A 258 -16.46 10.84 -22.87
C ASN A 258 -16.79 11.44 -24.24
N HIS A 259 -15.94 11.21 -25.24
CA HIS A 259 -16.31 11.44 -26.64
C HIS A 259 -16.11 10.16 -27.43
N HIS A 260 -17.23 9.65 -27.95
CA HIS A 260 -17.29 8.55 -28.90
C HIS A 260 -16.20 8.67 -29.98
N PRO A 261 -15.63 7.56 -30.46
CA PRO A 261 -14.73 7.56 -31.60
C PRO A 261 -15.53 7.94 -32.83
N ARG A 262 -15.60 9.24 -33.16
CA ARG A 262 -15.99 9.68 -34.48
C ARG A 262 -14.73 9.67 -35.32
N GLU A 263 -14.74 8.85 -36.38
CA GLU A 263 -13.65 8.66 -37.34
C GLU A 263 -12.87 9.95 -37.60
N LEU A 264 -11.57 9.89 -37.34
CA LEU A 264 -10.64 10.98 -37.64
C LEU A 264 -10.29 10.95 -39.14
N PRO A 265 -10.47 12.05 -39.89
CA PRO A 265 -9.91 12.20 -41.23
C PRO A 265 -8.39 12.43 -41.17
N PRO A 266 -7.64 12.22 -42.28
CA PRO A 266 -6.18 12.10 -42.26
C PRO A 266 -5.42 13.40 -41.97
N LEU A 267 -4.17 13.21 -41.52
CA LEU A 267 -3.21 14.21 -41.04
C LEU A 267 -3.06 15.44 -41.95
N SER A 268 -3.22 16.63 -41.37
CA SER A 268 -2.71 17.89 -41.91
C SER A 268 -1.33 18.22 -41.33
N THR A 269 -0.46 18.77 -42.18
CA THR A 269 0.95 19.14 -41.99
C THR A 269 1.33 19.82 -40.66
N PRO A 270 2.54 19.57 -40.12
CA PRO A 270 3.01 20.17 -38.86
C PRO A 270 3.08 21.70 -38.96
N ARG A 271 2.44 22.38 -38.00
CA ARG A 271 2.48 23.85 -37.86
C ARG A 271 3.65 24.26 -36.95
N PRO A 272 4.33 25.40 -37.23
CA PRO A 272 5.35 25.93 -36.34
C PRO A 272 4.76 26.38 -35.00
N ILE A 273 5.43 26.04 -33.89
CA ILE A 273 5.06 26.45 -32.53
C ILE A 273 5.44 27.92 -32.35
N THR A 274 4.50 28.74 -31.89
CA THR A 274 4.70 30.17 -31.59
C THR A 274 4.65 30.42 -30.08
N SER A 275 4.95 31.65 -29.64
CA SER A 275 4.87 32.05 -28.23
C SER A 275 3.43 32.04 -27.66
N THR A 276 2.42 31.89 -28.50
CA THR A 276 1.01 31.77 -28.11
C THR A 276 0.45 30.38 -28.35
N SER A 277 1.29 29.41 -28.73
CA SER A 277 0.86 28.04 -28.98
C SER A 277 0.96 27.19 -27.70
N VAL A 278 -0.05 26.35 -27.46
CA VAL A 278 -0.06 25.32 -26.41
C VAL A 278 -0.01 23.95 -27.07
N VAL A 279 0.86 23.09 -26.57
CA VAL A 279 0.98 21.70 -27.01
C VAL A 279 0.01 20.85 -26.17
N VAL A 280 -0.94 20.19 -26.82
CA VAL A 280 -1.97 19.37 -26.18
C VAL A 280 -1.71 17.90 -26.53
N GLU A 281 -1.33 17.11 -25.54
CA GLU A 281 -1.23 15.65 -25.67
C GLU A 281 -2.62 15.02 -25.54
N CYS A 282 -3.13 14.47 -26.65
CA CYS A 282 -4.49 13.92 -26.73
C CYS A 282 -4.53 12.38 -26.82
N GLY A 283 -3.49 11.68 -26.37
CA GLY A 283 -3.40 10.21 -26.48
C GLY A 283 -3.25 9.69 -27.92
N ALA A 284 -2.91 10.56 -28.87
CA ALA A 284 -2.49 10.21 -30.22
C ALA A 284 -0.96 10.22 -30.31
N ASP A 285 -0.38 9.50 -31.28
CA ASP A 285 1.07 9.40 -31.49
C ASP A 285 1.77 10.75 -31.75
N MET A 286 1.01 11.81 -32.06
CA MET A 286 1.53 13.15 -32.26
C MET A 286 0.72 14.17 -31.45
N PRO A 287 1.39 15.06 -30.68
CA PRO A 287 0.72 16.10 -29.92
C PRO A 287 0.07 17.11 -30.85
N VAL A 288 -1.06 17.67 -30.41
CA VAL A 288 -1.79 18.70 -31.15
C VAL A 288 -1.30 20.07 -30.68
N VAL A 289 -0.67 20.83 -31.57
CA VAL A 289 -0.35 22.24 -31.32
C VAL A 289 -1.60 23.08 -31.56
N ALA A 290 -2.03 23.83 -30.54
CA ALA A 290 -3.19 24.71 -30.58
C ALA A 290 -2.74 26.16 -30.36
N ASP A 291 -3.17 27.06 -31.22
CA ASP A 291 -2.88 28.49 -31.06
C ASP A 291 -3.90 29.13 -30.13
N CYS A 292 -3.42 29.80 -29.07
CA CYS A 292 -4.25 30.58 -28.18
C CYS A 292 -4.66 31.87 -28.91
N VAL A 293 -5.95 32.02 -29.15
CA VAL A 293 -6.52 33.13 -29.93
C VAL A 293 -6.80 34.33 -29.04
N GLN A 294 -7.19 34.10 -27.79
CA GLN A 294 -7.57 35.16 -26.86
C GLN A 294 -7.41 34.71 -25.41
N GLN A 295 -6.86 35.56 -24.54
CA GLN A 295 -6.94 35.35 -23.10
C GLN A 295 -8.33 35.78 -22.62
N VAL A 296 -9.08 34.86 -22.01
CA VAL A 296 -10.47 35.07 -21.58
C VAL A 296 -10.51 35.68 -20.18
N SER A 297 -9.53 35.37 -19.32
CA SER A 297 -9.41 36.00 -18.01
C SER A 297 -7.96 36.05 -17.54
N LEU A 298 -7.57 37.21 -16.99
CA LEU A 298 -6.54 37.27 -15.97
C LEU A 298 -7.17 36.74 -14.68
N SER A 299 -6.61 35.68 -14.13
CA SER A 299 -6.94 35.24 -12.78
C SER A 299 -6.40 36.26 -11.78
N ASP A 300 -7.09 36.48 -10.66
CA ASP A 300 -6.53 37.22 -9.51
C ASP A 300 -5.26 36.56 -8.92
N SER A 301 -4.95 35.35 -9.40
CA SER A 301 -3.70 34.63 -9.17
C SER A 301 -2.84 34.67 -10.44
N PRO A 302 -1.60 35.18 -10.37
CA PRO A 302 -0.68 35.28 -11.51
C PRO A 302 -0.38 33.92 -12.16
N ASP A 303 -0.68 32.85 -11.43
CA ASP A 303 -0.40 31.48 -11.80
C ASP A 303 -1.47 30.78 -12.62
N LYS A 304 -2.53 31.49 -13.01
CA LYS A 304 -3.63 30.89 -13.78
C LYS A 304 -4.01 31.76 -14.95
N ALA A 305 -4.15 31.17 -16.11
CA ALA A 305 -4.68 31.85 -17.28
C ALA A 305 -5.76 30.98 -17.93
N VAL A 306 -6.83 31.62 -18.38
CA VAL A 306 -7.85 30.96 -19.19
C VAL A 306 -7.75 31.51 -20.60
N TRP A 307 -7.55 30.62 -21.57
CA TRP A 307 -7.40 30.95 -22.98
C TRP A 307 -8.55 30.38 -23.79
N LEU A 308 -8.94 31.11 -24.82
CA LEU A 308 -9.74 30.60 -25.92
C LEU A 308 -8.76 30.18 -27.01
N ALA A 309 -8.76 28.89 -27.34
CA ALA A 309 -7.93 28.34 -28.41
C ALA A 309 -8.82 27.86 -29.56
N ASP A 310 -8.29 27.98 -30.78
CA ASP A 310 -8.87 27.31 -31.93
C ASP A 310 -8.16 25.97 -32.11
N ILE A 311 -8.92 24.88 -31.96
CA ILE A 311 -8.42 23.53 -32.20
C ILE A 311 -9.18 23.00 -33.40
N ARG A 312 -8.54 23.08 -34.57
CA ARG A 312 -9.05 22.58 -35.86
C ARG A 312 -10.44 23.16 -36.21
N GLY A 313 -10.60 24.48 -36.09
CA GLY A 313 -11.83 25.21 -36.39
C GLY A 313 -12.88 25.14 -35.28
N THR A 314 -12.58 24.48 -34.15
CA THR A 314 -13.45 24.44 -32.98
C THR A 314 -12.87 25.29 -31.86
N ARG A 315 -13.63 26.28 -31.40
CA ARG A 315 -13.26 27.09 -30.23
C ARG A 315 -13.36 26.26 -28.97
N ARG A 316 -12.27 26.24 -28.19
CA ARG A 316 -12.15 25.54 -26.92
C ARG A 316 -11.62 26.48 -25.85
N VAL A 317 -12.02 26.24 -24.60
CA VAL A 317 -11.48 26.95 -23.44
C VAL A 317 -10.38 26.10 -22.83
N LEU A 318 -9.16 26.62 -22.83
CA LEU A 318 -8.00 26.07 -22.15
C LEU A 318 -7.84 26.76 -20.80
N LYS A 319 -7.61 25.98 -19.74
CA LYS A 319 -7.19 26.51 -18.45
C LYS A 319 -5.74 26.09 -18.23
N CYS A 320 -4.88 27.06 -18.01
CA CYS A 320 -3.44 26.89 -17.88
C CYS A 320 -3.04 27.35 -16.48
N TRP A 321 -2.09 26.64 -15.88
CA TRP A 321 -1.54 26.96 -14.56
C TRP A 321 -0.02 26.98 -14.64
N SER A 322 0.64 28.04 -14.15
CA SER A 322 2.05 27.96 -13.75
C SER A 322 2.11 27.51 -12.29
N PHE A 323 3.15 26.77 -11.92
CA PHE A 323 3.47 26.56 -10.53
C PHE A 323 4.81 27.26 -10.27
N GLU A 324 4.83 28.22 -9.36
CA GLU A 324 6.09 28.65 -8.76
C GLU A 324 6.65 27.46 -7.97
N VAL A 325 7.91 27.15 -8.29
CA VAL A 325 8.66 25.97 -7.81
C VAL A 325 9.05 26.09 -6.32
N ASP A 326 8.81 27.24 -5.68
CA ASP A 326 9.27 27.54 -4.33
C ASP A 326 8.09 27.81 -3.37
N SER A 327 7.37 26.77 -3.00
CA SER A 327 6.72 26.64 -1.68
C SER A 327 5.89 25.37 -1.62
N LEU A 328 6.51 24.27 -1.20
CA LEU A 328 5.88 23.22 -0.39
C LEU A 328 6.96 22.36 0.27
#